data_AF-K9MZD9-F1
#
_entry.id   AF-K9MZD9-F1
#
_cell.length_a   1.000
_cell.length_b   1.000
_cell.length_c   1.000
_cell.angle_alpha   90.00
_cell.angle_beta   90.00
_cell.angle_gamma   90.00
#
_symmetry.space_group_name_H-M   'P 1'
#
loop_
_entity.id
_entity.type
_entity.pdbx_description
1 polymer ?
#
loop_
_entity_poly.entity_id
_entity_poly.type
_entity_poly.pdbx_seq_one_letter_code
_entity_poly.pdbx_strand_id
1 'polypeptide(L)'
;RTSSAVASIIKDAGDDPDATHGALIVSEVSWCNGADIIIDGGVGVGRVTKPGLPVPVGEAAINPVPRKMLKETAEQLLAQYNIQKGVKIVISVPEGEEMAKKTLNARLGILGGISILGTRGIVVPFSTAAYKASIVQAISVAKASNCEHVVITTGGRSEKYGMKQFPELPEEAFIEMGDFVGFTLKQCKKQGMKKVSLVGMMGKFSKVAQGVMMVHSKSAPIDFNFLAKAASESGASAELVEEIKGANTASQVGDLMTQSGH
;
A
#
# COMPACT_ATOMS: atom_id res chain seq x y z
N ARG A 1 34.05 27.96 7.65
CA ARG A 1 34.08 26.82 6.70
C ARG A 1 32.76 26.09 6.87
N THR A 2 31.95 26.01 5.83
CA THR A 2 30.68 25.26 5.82
C THR A 2 30.97 23.82 6.21
N SER A 3 30.49 23.40 7.37
CA SER A 3 30.82 22.09 7.91
C SER A 3 29.79 21.04 7.53
N SER A 4 29.54 20.93 6.22
CA SER A 4 28.70 19.89 5.65
C SER A 4 29.38 19.21 4.46
N ALA A 5 29.04 17.94 4.26
CA ALA A 5 29.44 17.14 3.12
C ALA A 5 28.17 16.57 2.47
N VAL A 6 28.17 16.50 1.15
CA VAL A 6 27.02 16.00 0.37
C VAL A 6 27.50 14.85 -0.50
N ALA A 7 26.74 13.76 -0.49
CA ALA A 7 26.90 12.64 -1.41
C ALA A 7 25.55 12.30 -2.03
N SER A 8 25.58 11.72 -3.23
CA SER A 8 24.35 11.31 -3.92
C SER A 8 24.52 9.97 -4.61
N ILE A 9 23.43 9.24 -4.75
CA ILE A 9 23.35 7.99 -5.48
C ILE A 9 22.06 7.95 -6.30
N ILE A 10 22.10 7.28 -7.44
CA ILE A 10 20.91 6.99 -8.24
C ILE A 10 20.39 5.62 -7.81
N LYS A 11 19.12 5.54 -7.41
CA LYS A 11 18.50 4.27 -7.02
C LYS A 11 18.41 3.35 -8.23
N ASP A 12 18.99 2.17 -8.09
CA ASP A 12 18.76 1.05 -9.00
C ASP A 12 17.72 0.10 -8.40
N ALA A 13 16.71 -0.26 -9.20
CA ALA A 13 15.62 -1.15 -8.82
C ALA A 13 15.64 -2.46 -9.62
N GLY A 14 16.64 -2.64 -10.49
CA GLY A 14 16.67 -3.75 -11.46
C GLY A 14 15.42 -3.77 -12.32
N ASP A 15 14.87 -4.97 -12.52
CA ASP A 15 13.67 -5.19 -13.34
C ASP A 15 12.35 -4.88 -12.59
N ASP A 16 12.40 -4.34 -11.37
CA ASP A 16 11.17 -3.97 -10.64
C ASP A 16 10.51 -2.76 -11.32
N PRO A 17 9.20 -2.81 -11.64
CA PRO A 17 8.46 -1.61 -12.06
C PRO A 17 8.19 -0.69 -10.85
N ASP A 18 9.26 -0.21 -10.22
CA ASP A 18 9.28 0.69 -9.07
C ASP A 18 9.19 2.15 -9.55
N ALA A 19 8.19 2.88 -9.06
CA ALA A 19 7.98 4.30 -9.40
C ALA A 19 9.14 5.22 -8.99
N THR A 20 10.07 4.73 -8.17
CA THR A 20 11.26 5.44 -7.69
C THR A 20 12.56 4.91 -8.29
N HIS A 21 12.50 4.00 -9.28
CA HIS A 21 13.68 3.61 -10.05
C HIS A 21 14.32 4.84 -10.72
N GLY A 22 15.64 4.92 -10.69
CA GLY A 22 16.39 6.07 -11.22
C GLY A 22 16.32 7.32 -10.34
N ALA A 23 15.67 7.27 -9.17
CA ALA A 23 15.59 8.43 -8.29
C ALA A 23 16.96 8.82 -7.76
N LEU A 24 17.31 10.11 -7.90
CA LEU A 24 18.46 10.70 -7.24
C LEU A 24 18.18 10.84 -5.74
N ILE A 25 18.97 10.15 -4.92
CA ILE A 25 18.96 10.25 -3.46
C ILE A 25 20.19 11.04 -3.04
N VAL A 26 19.98 12.12 -2.30
CA VAL A 26 21.03 13.01 -1.80
C VAL A 26 21.08 12.88 -0.28
N SER A 27 22.26 12.71 0.28
CA SER A 27 22.52 12.75 1.71
C SER A 27 23.45 13.91 2.03
N GLU A 28 22.94 14.89 2.76
CA GLU A 28 23.76 15.95 3.35
C GLU A 28 24.05 15.61 4.81
N VAL A 29 25.32 15.61 5.19
CA VAL A 29 25.77 15.38 6.57
C VAL A 29 26.47 16.63 7.06
N SER A 30 26.06 17.15 8.21
CA SER A 30 26.67 18.30 8.85
C SER A 30 26.94 18.04 10.32
N TRP A 31 27.92 18.73 10.90
CA TRP A 31 28.12 18.67 12.35
C TRP A 31 26.97 19.34 13.09
N CYS A 32 26.51 18.75 14.18
CA CYS A 32 25.61 19.39 15.13
C CYS A 32 26.32 19.73 16.45
N ASN A 33 25.65 20.51 17.30
CA ASN A 33 26.10 20.73 18.67
C ASN A 33 25.65 19.55 19.53
N GLY A 34 26.51 19.07 20.42
CA GLY A 34 26.25 17.87 21.24
C GLY A 34 26.80 16.59 20.60
N ALA A 35 26.30 15.44 21.05
CA ALA A 35 26.73 14.11 20.63
C ALA A 35 25.66 13.33 19.84
N ASP A 36 24.50 13.96 19.57
CA ASP A 36 23.36 13.28 18.98
C ASP A 36 23.49 13.07 17.47
N ILE A 37 22.94 11.96 16.99
CA ILE A 37 22.76 11.68 15.57
C ILE A 37 21.32 12.03 15.22
N ILE A 38 21.14 13.14 14.50
CA ILE A 38 19.85 13.65 14.05
C ILE A 38 19.64 13.18 12.61
N ILE A 39 18.54 12.49 12.36
CA ILE A 39 18.15 12.06 11.00
C ILE A 39 16.83 12.74 10.65
N ASP A 40 16.81 13.39 9.49
CA ASP A 40 15.65 14.12 8.96
C ASP A 40 15.60 14.00 7.43
N GLY A 41 14.49 14.44 6.83
CA GLY A 41 14.29 14.48 5.39
C GLY A 41 14.29 15.90 4.85
N GLY A 42 14.95 16.15 3.71
CA GLY A 42 14.89 17.40 2.98
C GLY A 42 13.85 17.35 1.85
N VAL A 43 14.14 18.02 0.74
CA VAL A 43 13.23 18.12 -0.41
C VAL A 43 12.83 16.74 -0.94
N GLY A 44 11.53 16.58 -1.25
CA GLY A 44 10.94 15.37 -1.82
C GLY A 44 10.97 14.12 -0.95
N VAL A 45 11.36 14.22 0.33
CA VAL A 45 11.04 13.23 1.36
C VAL A 45 9.77 13.66 2.08
N GLY A 46 8.73 12.83 2.00
CA GLY A 46 7.41 13.16 2.52
C GLY A 46 7.38 13.36 4.03
N ARG A 47 6.36 14.05 4.53
CA ARG A 47 6.05 14.23 5.95
C ARG A 47 4.82 13.44 6.33
N VAL A 48 4.88 12.75 7.47
CA VAL A 48 3.74 12.02 8.01
C VAL A 48 2.73 13.01 8.61
N THR A 49 1.50 12.96 8.15
CA THR A 49 0.39 13.84 8.59
C THR A 49 -0.75 13.06 9.24
N LYS A 50 -0.79 11.74 9.07
CA LYS A 50 -1.79 10.86 9.70
C LYS A 50 -1.14 9.87 10.67
N PRO A 51 -1.82 9.50 11.77
CA PRO A 51 -1.32 8.48 12.69
C PRO A 51 -1.42 7.08 12.08
N GLY A 52 -0.82 6.09 12.73
CA GLY A 52 -0.90 4.67 12.34
C GLY A 52 0.25 4.18 11.45
N LEU A 53 1.10 5.08 10.98
CA LEU A 53 2.37 4.71 10.35
C LEU A 53 3.46 4.41 11.41
N PRO A 54 4.50 3.64 11.04
CA PRO A 54 5.66 3.40 11.92
C PRO A 54 6.48 4.65 12.25
N VAL A 55 6.24 5.74 11.52
CA VAL A 55 6.91 7.04 11.66
C VAL A 55 5.91 8.01 12.30
N PRO A 56 6.29 8.78 13.33
CA PRO A 56 5.40 9.73 14.00
C PRO A 56 4.91 10.85 13.10
N VAL A 57 3.74 11.42 13.43
CA VAL A 57 3.19 12.61 12.77
C VAL A 57 4.15 13.80 12.93
N GLY A 58 4.38 14.52 11.85
CA GLY A 58 5.32 15.65 11.75
C GLY A 58 6.72 15.25 11.30
N GLU A 59 7.10 13.98 11.40
CA GLU A 59 8.43 13.52 11.01
C GLU A 59 8.55 13.25 9.50
N ALA A 60 9.79 13.30 9.00
CA ALA A 60 10.15 12.80 7.69
C ALA A 60 9.83 11.31 7.57
N ALA A 61 9.22 10.91 6.45
CA ALA A 61 8.79 9.54 6.15
C ALA A 61 9.98 8.60 5.88
N ILE A 62 10.91 8.52 6.83
CA ILE A 62 12.06 7.63 6.85
C ILE A 62 11.73 6.52 7.84
N ASN A 63 11.45 5.33 7.32
CA ASN A 63 10.98 4.22 8.13
C ASN A 63 12.04 3.77 9.18
N PRO A 64 11.61 3.05 10.24
CA PRO A 64 12.52 2.66 11.33
C PRO A 64 13.78 1.91 10.88
N VAL A 65 13.66 1.02 9.88
CA VAL A 65 14.82 0.25 9.38
C VAL A 65 15.84 1.15 8.65
N PRO A 66 15.47 1.97 7.65
CA PRO A 66 16.40 2.94 7.07
C PRO A 66 16.98 3.93 8.10
N ARG A 67 16.16 4.42 9.04
CA ARG A 67 16.63 5.31 10.12
C ARG A 67 17.68 4.62 10.99
N LYS A 68 17.47 3.33 11.32
CA LYS A 68 18.43 2.50 12.04
C LYS A 68 19.73 2.31 11.24
N MET A 69 19.64 1.98 9.96
CA MET A 69 20.81 1.79 9.09
C MET A 69 21.69 3.05 9.01
N LEU A 70 21.05 4.22 8.82
CA LEU A 70 21.75 5.52 8.82
C LEU A 70 22.45 5.80 10.14
N LYS A 71 21.75 5.54 11.26
CA LYS A 71 22.28 5.72 12.60
C LYS A 71 23.49 4.81 12.87
N GLU A 72 23.36 3.52 12.60
CA GLU A 72 24.43 2.54 12.80
C GLU A 72 25.67 2.88 11.95
N THR A 73 25.47 3.32 10.71
CA THR A 73 26.58 3.74 9.83
C THR A 73 27.31 4.95 10.41
N ALA A 74 26.56 5.95 10.89
CA ALA A 74 27.15 7.14 11.50
C ALA A 74 27.88 6.83 12.81
N GLU A 75 27.30 6.01 13.68
CA GLU A 75 27.92 5.56 14.94
C GLU A 75 29.24 4.83 14.68
N GLN A 76 29.25 3.90 13.71
CA GLN A 76 30.46 3.16 13.33
C GLN A 76 31.58 4.07 12.86
N LEU A 77 31.26 5.04 11.98
CA LEU A 77 32.27 5.98 11.46
C LEU A 77 32.77 6.93 12.54
N LEU A 78 31.89 7.50 13.37
CA LEU A 78 32.30 8.38 14.47
C LEU A 78 33.21 7.64 15.46
N ALA A 79 32.91 6.39 15.78
CA ALA A 79 33.76 5.55 16.63
C ALA A 79 35.10 5.23 15.97
N GLN A 80 35.10 4.84 14.69
CA GLN A 80 36.31 4.51 13.93
C GLN A 80 37.32 5.66 13.92
N TYR A 81 36.85 6.90 13.80
CA TYR A 81 37.69 8.10 13.77
C TYR A 81 37.81 8.80 15.13
N ASN A 82 37.31 8.19 16.22
CA ASN A 82 37.32 8.75 17.58
C ASN A 82 36.74 10.18 17.68
N ILE A 83 35.61 10.41 17.00
CA ILE A 83 34.93 11.70 16.94
C ILE A 83 33.76 11.69 17.95
N GLN A 84 33.81 12.58 18.94
CA GLN A 84 32.77 12.71 19.97
C GLN A 84 31.73 13.81 19.67
N LYS A 85 31.60 14.19 18.40
CA LYS A 85 30.68 15.22 17.93
C LYS A 85 29.49 14.59 17.22
N GLY A 86 28.30 15.11 17.50
CA GLY A 86 27.07 14.70 16.84
C GLY A 86 27.02 15.16 15.38
N VAL A 87 26.16 14.48 14.60
CA VAL A 87 25.94 14.77 13.19
C VAL A 87 24.45 14.87 12.88
N LYS A 88 24.10 15.76 11.95
CA LYS A 88 22.78 15.82 11.32
C LYS A 88 22.88 15.26 9.90
N ILE A 89 22.06 14.25 9.61
CA ILE A 89 21.93 13.61 8.31
C ILE A 89 20.57 14.00 7.73
N VAL A 90 20.58 14.64 6.57
CA VAL A 90 19.37 15.04 5.84
C VAL A 90 19.32 14.27 4.52
N ILE A 91 18.30 13.43 4.36
CA ILE A 91 18.05 12.69 3.13
C ILE A 91 17.08 13.47 2.25
N SER A 92 17.42 13.72 1.00
CA SER A 92 16.58 14.42 0.02
C SER A 92 16.44 13.58 -1.25
N VAL A 93 15.28 13.74 -1.91
CA VAL A 93 15.00 13.15 -3.21
C VAL A 93 14.43 14.29 -4.07
N PRO A 94 15.25 14.99 -4.87
CA PRO A 94 14.83 16.23 -5.53
C PRO A 94 13.53 16.12 -6.34
N GLU A 95 13.31 14.99 -7.03
CA GLU A 95 12.09 14.70 -7.79
C GLU A 95 11.03 13.93 -6.99
N GLY A 96 11.24 13.75 -5.69
CA GLY A 96 10.42 12.89 -4.84
C GLY A 96 8.97 13.36 -4.71
N GLU A 97 8.70 14.66 -4.79
CA GLU A 97 7.32 15.16 -4.78
C GLU A 97 6.55 14.74 -6.05
N GLU A 98 7.17 14.83 -7.23
CA GLU A 98 6.57 14.38 -8.48
C GLU A 98 6.40 12.86 -8.53
N MET A 99 7.40 12.11 -8.04
CA MET A 99 7.30 10.65 -7.93
C MET A 99 6.16 10.24 -7.00
N ALA A 100 5.97 10.95 -5.88
CA ALA A 100 4.95 10.61 -4.89
C ALA A 100 3.52 10.66 -5.47
N LYS A 101 3.26 11.48 -6.49
CA LYS A 101 1.97 11.54 -7.19
C LYS A 101 1.58 10.21 -7.86
N LYS A 102 2.58 9.36 -8.15
CA LYS A 102 2.39 8.01 -8.74
C LYS A 102 2.38 6.90 -7.66
N THR A 103 2.36 7.26 -6.38
CA THR A 103 2.40 6.32 -5.26
C THR A 103 1.12 6.38 -4.42
N LEU A 104 0.99 5.46 -3.46
CA LEU A 104 -0.09 5.46 -2.47
C LEU A 104 0.21 6.36 -1.25
N ASN A 105 1.33 7.10 -1.23
CA ASN A 105 1.80 7.85 -0.06
C ASN A 105 0.80 8.90 0.42
N ALA A 106 0.21 9.68 -0.49
CA ALA A 106 -0.74 10.74 -0.11
C ALA A 106 -1.93 10.17 0.69
N ARG A 107 -2.43 9.00 0.29
CA ARG A 107 -3.54 8.32 0.97
C ARG A 107 -3.18 7.87 2.38
N LEU A 108 -1.95 7.39 2.56
CA LEU A 108 -1.38 7.02 3.86
C LEU A 108 -1.09 8.24 4.76
N GLY A 109 -1.33 9.47 4.27
CA GLY A 109 -0.99 10.69 5.00
C GLY A 109 0.50 11.02 4.92
N ILE A 110 1.14 10.76 3.79
CA ILE A 110 2.53 11.13 3.55
C ILE A 110 2.54 12.16 2.43
N LEU A 111 2.83 13.43 2.77
CA LEU A 111 2.69 14.58 1.87
C LEU A 111 4.05 15.23 1.57
N GLY A 112 4.16 15.85 0.39
CA GLY A 112 5.36 16.60 -0.02
C GLY A 112 6.56 15.74 -0.46
N GLY A 113 6.37 14.44 -0.69
CA GLY A 113 7.46 13.58 -1.13
C GLY A 113 7.21 12.08 -0.99
N ILE A 114 8.22 11.28 -1.33
CA ILE A 114 8.19 9.83 -1.16
C ILE A 114 8.61 9.41 0.24
N SER A 115 8.30 8.17 0.60
CA SER A 115 8.84 7.51 1.78
C SER A 115 10.21 6.91 1.49
N ILE A 116 11.13 6.98 2.46
CA ILE A 116 12.37 6.20 2.46
C ILE A 116 12.09 4.92 3.26
N LEU A 117 11.94 3.81 2.54
CA LEU A 117 11.59 2.50 3.09
C LEU A 117 12.51 1.39 2.57
N GLY A 118 12.55 0.28 3.32
CA GLY A 118 13.32 -0.91 2.99
C GLY A 118 13.57 -1.73 4.24
N THR A 119 13.54 -3.06 4.15
CA THR A 119 13.80 -3.95 5.31
C THR A 119 15.19 -4.55 5.29
N ARG A 120 15.80 -4.66 4.11
CA ARG A 120 17.09 -5.33 3.88
C ARG A 120 18.11 -4.48 3.15
N GLY A 121 17.74 -3.27 2.72
CA GLY A 121 18.61 -2.40 1.91
C GLY A 121 18.80 -2.87 0.45
N ILE A 122 18.11 -3.92 0.02
CA ILE A 122 18.14 -4.45 -1.35
C ILE A 122 16.74 -4.43 -1.97
N VAL A 123 16.68 -4.20 -3.29
CA VAL A 123 15.44 -4.26 -4.08
C VAL A 123 15.25 -5.69 -4.60
N VAL A 124 14.03 -6.23 -4.46
CA VAL A 124 13.65 -7.53 -5.02
C VAL A 124 12.55 -7.28 -6.06
N PRO A 125 12.80 -7.55 -7.35
CA PRO A 125 11.84 -7.28 -8.42
C PRO A 125 10.48 -7.97 -8.25
N PHE A 126 9.43 -7.35 -8.80
CA PHE A 126 8.03 -7.77 -8.77
C PHE A 126 7.45 -7.90 -7.36
N SER A 127 7.83 -6.99 -6.46
CA SER A 127 7.56 -7.21 -5.05
C SER A 127 6.06 -7.01 -4.70
N THR A 128 5.32 -8.12 -4.81
CA THR A 128 4.08 -8.40 -4.07
C THR A 128 4.21 -7.99 -2.59
N ALA A 129 5.44 -8.00 -2.06
CA ALA A 129 5.77 -7.56 -0.71
C ALA A 129 5.50 -6.06 -0.47
N ALA A 130 5.92 -5.16 -1.37
CA ALA A 130 5.72 -3.71 -1.22
C ALA A 130 4.23 -3.36 -1.25
N TYR A 131 3.47 -3.96 -2.18
CA TYR A 131 2.02 -3.76 -2.25
C TYR A 131 1.30 -4.35 -1.03
N LYS A 132 1.72 -5.53 -0.53
CA LYS A 132 1.21 -6.07 0.74
C LYS A 132 1.54 -5.18 1.94
N ALA A 133 2.71 -4.54 1.95
CA ALA A 133 3.10 -3.61 3.00
C ALA A 133 2.23 -2.35 2.98
N SER A 134 1.90 -1.82 1.80
CA SER A 134 0.99 -0.67 1.70
C SER A 134 -0.43 -1.01 2.18
N ILE A 135 -0.94 -2.22 1.91
CA ILE A 135 -2.22 -2.70 2.47
C ILE A 135 -2.15 -2.72 4.00
N VAL A 136 -1.08 -3.26 4.58
CA VAL A 136 -0.92 -3.31 6.05
C VAL A 136 -0.91 -1.90 6.64
N GLN A 137 -0.17 -0.97 6.04
CA GLN A 137 -0.10 0.42 6.48
C GLN A 137 -1.45 1.14 6.35
N ALA A 138 -2.20 0.91 5.26
CA ALA A 138 -3.52 1.50 5.08
C ALA A 138 -4.51 1.04 6.17
N ILE A 139 -4.48 -0.25 6.54
CA ILE A 139 -5.28 -0.77 7.66
C ILE A 139 -4.85 -0.11 8.98
N SER A 140 -3.55 0.08 9.21
CA SER A 140 -3.05 0.74 10.42
C SER A 140 -3.48 2.20 10.50
N VAL A 141 -3.43 2.93 9.38
CA VAL A 141 -3.91 4.31 9.27
C VAL A 141 -5.41 4.36 9.53
N ALA A 142 -6.21 3.50 8.89
CA ALA A 142 -7.65 3.40 9.16
C ALA A 142 -7.93 3.16 10.65
N LYS A 143 -7.18 2.25 11.29
CA LYS A 143 -7.35 1.95 12.72
C LYS A 143 -7.04 3.14 13.60
N ALA A 144 -5.93 3.81 13.33
CA ALA A 144 -5.48 4.98 14.08
C ALA A 144 -6.39 6.19 13.86
N SER A 145 -7.07 6.26 12.71
CA SER A 145 -8.14 7.21 12.41
C SER A 145 -9.50 6.78 12.97
N ASN A 146 -9.55 5.85 13.94
CA ASN A 146 -10.75 5.35 14.60
C ASN A 146 -11.79 4.73 13.66
N CYS A 147 -11.39 4.22 12.49
CA CYS A 147 -12.29 3.45 11.64
C CYS A 147 -12.54 2.07 12.26
N GLU A 148 -13.79 1.74 12.54
CA GLU A 148 -14.21 0.39 12.93
C GLU A 148 -14.65 -0.46 11.73
N HIS A 149 -15.13 0.22 10.68
CA HIS A 149 -15.57 -0.36 9.42
C HIS A 149 -14.61 0.08 8.31
N VAL A 150 -14.01 -0.89 7.63
CA VAL A 150 -13.20 -0.67 6.42
C VAL A 150 -13.87 -1.26 5.18
N VAL A 151 -13.71 -0.58 4.05
CA VAL A 151 -14.18 -0.98 2.73
C VAL A 151 -12.98 -1.38 1.90
N ILE A 152 -12.84 -2.68 1.65
CA ILE A 152 -11.73 -3.26 0.93
C ILE A 152 -12.12 -3.41 -0.54
N THR A 153 -11.34 -2.79 -1.43
CA THR A 153 -11.70 -2.64 -2.83
C THR A 153 -10.71 -3.33 -3.75
N THR A 154 -11.18 -3.81 -4.89
CA THR A 154 -10.32 -4.49 -5.88
C THR A 154 -9.44 -3.56 -6.72
N GLY A 155 -9.57 -2.25 -6.52
CA GLY A 155 -8.91 -1.18 -7.27
C GLY A 155 -9.73 0.12 -7.29
N GLY A 156 -9.16 1.20 -7.82
CA GLY A 156 -9.76 2.55 -7.82
C GLY A 156 -11.18 2.68 -8.38
N ARG A 157 -11.59 1.86 -9.38
CA ARG A 157 -13.00 1.88 -9.87
C ARG A 157 -13.98 1.38 -8.80
N SER A 158 -13.66 0.25 -8.17
CA SER A 158 -14.46 -0.29 -7.06
C SER A 158 -14.40 0.59 -5.81
N GLU A 159 -13.29 1.30 -5.59
CA GLU A 159 -13.18 2.28 -4.51
C GLU A 159 -14.12 3.45 -4.71
N LYS A 160 -14.10 4.10 -5.88
CA LYS A 160 -15.04 5.19 -6.20
C LYS A 160 -16.50 4.77 -6.06
N TYR A 161 -16.81 3.52 -6.41
CA TYR A 161 -18.14 2.97 -6.18
C TYR A 161 -18.42 2.78 -4.68
N GLY A 162 -17.49 2.19 -3.93
CA GLY A 162 -17.58 2.02 -2.49
C GLY A 162 -17.79 3.33 -1.74
N MET A 163 -17.05 4.39 -2.09
CA MET A 163 -17.21 5.72 -1.49
C MET A 163 -18.60 6.31 -1.70
N LYS A 164 -19.25 5.99 -2.83
CA LYS A 164 -20.65 6.38 -3.07
C LYS A 164 -21.65 5.55 -2.28
N GLN A 165 -21.34 4.28 -2.00
CA GLN A 165 -22.21 3.37 -1.24
C GLN A 165 -22.09 3.58 0.27
N PHE A 166 -20.94 4.07 0.74
CA PHE A 166 -20.67 4.34 2.15
C PHE A 166 -20.21 5.80 2.35
N PRO A 167 -21.03 6.81 1.98
CA PRO A 167 -20.65 8.22 2.06
C PRO A 167 -20.38 8.71 3.48
N GLU A 168 -20.83 7.98 4.49
CA GLU A 168 -20.60 8.25 5.90
C GLU A 168 -19.20 7.88 6.39
N LEU A 169 -18.47 7.05 5.63
CA LEU A 169 -17.13 6.61 6.01
C LEU A 169 -16.06 7.60 5.54
N PRO A 170 -15.00 7.83 6.35
CA PRO A 170 -13.89 8.68 5.95
C PRO A 170 -13.03 8.01 4.88
N GLU A 171 -12.23 8.80 4.16
CA GLU A 171 -11.39 8.31 3.06
C GLU A 171 -10.45 7.17 3.50
N GLU A 172 -9.91 7.23 4.72
CA GLU A 172 -9.01 6.22 5.29
C GLU A 172 -9.67 4.84 5.43
N ALA A 173 -11.00 4.78 5.50
CA ALA A 173 -11.72 3.51 5.56
C ALA A 173 -11.64 2.73 4.24
N PHE A 174 -11.29 3.36 3.13
CA PHE A 174 -11.25 2.75 1.81
C PHE A 174 -9.84 2.30 1.45
N ILE A 175 -9.68 0.99 1.23
CA ILE A 175 -8.36 0.36 1.06
C ILE A 175 -8.36 -0.50 -0.20
N GLU A 176 -7.51 -0.16 -1.16
CA GLU A 176 -7.29 -0.98 -2.36
C GLU A 176 -6.44 -2.22 -2.01
N MET A 177 -7.04 -3.42 -2.07
CA MET A 177 -6.33 -4.70 -1.89
C MET A 177 -5.78 -5.30 -3.18
N GLY A 178 -6.17 -4.77 -4.33
CA GLY A 178 -5.89 -5.37 -5.64
C GLY A 178 -6.45 -6.78 -5.74
N ASP A 179 -5.55 -7.77 -5.68
CA ASP A 179 -5.88 -9.20 -5.78
C ASP A 179 -5.69 -9.98 -4.47
N PHE A 180 -5.27 -9.32 -3.39
CA PHE A 180 -4.81 -9.96 -2.15
C PHE A 180 -5.91 -10.14 -1.10
N VAL A 181 -7.03 -10.76 -1.47
CA VAL A 181 -8.23 -10.91 -0.59
C VAL A 181 -7.90 -11.55 0.75
N GLY A 182 -7.38 -12.78 0.75
CA GLY A 182 -7.15 -13.50 2.00
C GLY A 182 -6.03 -12.91 2.84
N PHE A 183 -5.02 -12.32 2.21
CA PHE A 183 -3.99 -11.58 2.93
C PHE A 183 -4.60 -10.37 3.66
N THR A 184 -5.39 -9.56 2.95
CA THR A 184 -6.01 -8.34 3.49
C THR A 184 -6.96 -8.67 4.64
N LEU A 185 -7.84 -9.66 4.47
CA LEU A 185 -8.76 -10.09 5.53
C LEU A 185 -8.03 -10.58 6.79
N LYS A 186 -6.92 -11.32 6.63
CA LYS A 186 -6.08 -11.72 7.77
C LYS A 186 -5.46 -10.52 8.48
N GLN A 187 -5.04 -9.50 7.75
CA GLN A 187 -4.50 -8.27 8.35
C GLN A 187 -5.58 -7.44 9.05
N CYS A 188 -6.77 -7.30 8.45
CA CYS A 188 -7.90 -6.64 9.10
C CYS A 188 -8.24 -7.32 10.44
N LYS A 189 -8.30 -8.65 10.46
CA LYS A 189 -8.51 -9.43 11.69
C LYS A 189 -7.37 -9.20 12.70
N LYS A 190 -6.11 -9.29 12.27
CA LYS A 190 -4.94 -9.11 13.13
C LYS A 190 -4.90 -7.73 13.78
N GLN A 191 -5.32 -6.69 13.06
CA GLN A 191 -5.35 -5.31 13.56
C GLN A 191 -6.66 -4.94 14.27
N GLY A 192 -7.59 -5.89 14.44
CA GLY A 192 -8.81 -5.67 15.22
C GLY A 192 -9.84 -4.76 14.53
N MET A 193 -9.96 -4.85 13.21
CA MET A 193 -11.10 -4.26 12.47
C MET A 193 -12.39 -4.98 12.83
N LYS A 194 -13.47 -4.22 13.05
CA LYS A 194 -14.75 -4.75 13.52
C LYS A 194 -15.64 -5.18 12.36
N LYS A 195 -15.61 -4.41 11.27
CA LYS A 195 -16.44 -4.67 10.09
C LYS A 195 -15.61 -4.49 8.82
N VAL A 196 -15.82 -5.39 7.87
CA VAL A 196 -15.20 -5.34 6.55
C VAL A 196 -16.28 -5.46 5.49
N SER A 197 -16.39 -4.47 4.60
CA SER A 197 -17.15 -4.60 3.36
C SER A 197 -16.18 -4.86 2.21
N LEU A 198 -16.48 -5.85 1.37
CA LEU A 198 -15.74 -6.05 0.13
C LEU A 198 -16.51 -5.38 -1.02
N VAL A 199 -15.83 -4.54 -1.79
CA VAL A 199 -16.40 -3.90 -2.98
C VAL A 199 -15.53 -4.20 -4.19
N GLY A 200 -16.12 -4.75 -5.25
CA GLY A 200 -15.31 -5.31 -6.33
C GLY A 200 -16.12 -5.77 -7.52
N MET A 201 -15.41 -6.17 -8.55
CA MET A 201 -16.00 -6.68 -9.79
C MET A 201 -16.51 -8.12 -9.59
N MET A 202 -17.65 -8.44 -10.22
CA MET A 202 -18.29 -9.76 -10.14
C MET A 202 -17.33 -10.92 -10.43
N GLY A 203 -16.48 -10.79 -11.45
CA GLY A 203 -15.49 -11.82 -11.80
C GLY A 203 -14.39 -12.06 -10.76
N LYS A 204 -14.10 -11.10 -9.88
CA LYS A 204 -13.19 -11.32 -8.74
C LYS A 204 -13.92 -12.02 -7.61
N PHE A 205 -15.16 -11.60 -7.30
CA PHE A 205 -15.93 -12.22 -6.22
C PHE A 205 -16.48 -13.61 -6.53
N SER A 206 -16.74 -13.93 -7.81
CA SER A 206 -17.04 -15.30 -8.20
C SER A 206 -15.91 -16.26 -7.84
N LYS A 207 -14.64 -15.82 -7.90
CA LYS A 207 -13.48 -16.60 -7.46
C LYS A 207 -13.37 -16.67 -5.95
N VAL A 208 -13.63 -15.56 -5.25
CA VAL A 208 -13.65 -15.54 -3.78
C VAL A 208 -14.70 -16.51 -3.23
N ALA A 209 -15.88 -16.56 -3.85
CA ALA A 209 -16.96 -17.48 -3.48
C ALA A 209 -16.57 -18.96 -3.66
N GLN A 210 -15.61 -19.25 -4.55
CA GLN A 210 -15.00 -20.58 -4.71
C GLN A 210 -13.82 -20.84 -3.76
N GLY A 211 -13.54 -19.93 -2.83
CA GLY A 211 -12.42 -20.03 -1.89
C GLY A 211 -11.07 -19.54 -2.44
N VAL A 212 -11.03 -18.93 -3.63
CA VAL A 212 -9.81 -18.37 -4.20
C VAL A 212 -9.49 -17.03 -3.55
N MET A 213 -8.48 -17.03 -2.68
CA MET A 213 -8.09 -15.88 -1.87
C MET A 213 -7.03 -14.96 -2.50
N MET A 214 -6.56 -15.32 -3.70
CA MET A 214 -5.69 -14.50 -4.55
C MET A 214 -6.33 -14.42 -5.95
N VAL A 215 -6.98 -13.29 -6.25
CA VAL A 215 -7.96 -13.19 -7.35
C VAL A 215 -7.40 -12.66 -8.67
N HIS A 216 -6.09 -12.83 -8.89
CA HIS A 216 -5.43 -12.43 -10.12
C HIS A 216 -6.08 -13.13 -11.33
N SER A 217 -6.08 -12.49 -12.50
CA SER A 217 -6.72 -13.03 -13.71
C SER A 217 -6.17 -14.41 -14.10
N LYS A 218 -4.86 -14.62 -13.89
CA LYS A 218 -4.15 -15.89 -14.17
C LYS A 218 -4.32 -16.98 -13.09
N SER A 219 -4.85 -16.67 -11.90
CA SER A 219 -4.86 -17.64 -10.78
C SER A 219 -6.00 -18.66 -10.87
N ALA A 220 -7.14 -18.25 -11.43
CA ALA A 220 -8.29 -19.12 -11.68
C ALA A 220 -9.18 -18.48 -12.77
N PRO A 221 -9.69 -19.26 -13.74
CA PRO A 221 -10.74 -18.77 -14.63
C PRO A 221 -12.06 -18.55 -13.87
N ILE A 222 -13.03 -17.93 -14.53
CA ILE A 222 -14.41 -17.89 -14.01
C ILE A 222 -15.02 -19.27 -14.23
N ASP A 223 -15.64 -19.82 -13.18
CA ASP A 223 -16.38 -21.08 -13.27
C ASP A 223 -17.87 -20.77 -13.42
N PHE A 224 -18.37 -20.94 -14.64
CA PHE A 224 -19.78 -20.72 -14.96
C PHE A 224 -20.69 -21.82 -14.41
N ASN A 225 -20.18 -23.03 -14.19
CA ASN A 225 -20.97 -24.08 -13.52
C ASN A 225 -21.17 -23.74 -12.04
N PHE A 226 -20.14 -23.21 -11.39
CA PHE A 226 -20.27 -22.68 -10.04
C PHE A 226 -21.30 -21.55 -9.96
N LEU A 227 -21.24 -20.59 -10.89
CA LEU A 227 -22.21 -19.48 -10.93
C LEU A 227 -23.63 -19.95 -11.24
N ALA A 228 -23.80 -20.90 -12.16
CA ALA A 228 -25.09 -21.53 -12.47
C ALA A 228 -25.67 -22.24 -11.24
N LYS A 229 -24.83 -22.93 -10.47
CA LYS A 229 -25.24 -23.55 -9.20
C LYS A 229 -25.69 -22.49 -8.19
N ALA A 230 -24.92 -21.41 -8.00
CA ALA A 230 -25.29 -20.33 -7.11
C ALA A 230 -26.62 -19.66 -7.52
N ALA A 231 -26.85 -19.48 -8.82
CA ALA A 231 -28.11 -18.96 -9.36
C ALA A 231 -29.29 -19.90 -9.07
N SER A 232 -29.10 -21.21 -9.25
CA SER A 232 -30.12 -22.21 -8.91
C SER A 232 -30.45 -22.17 -7.41
N GLU A 233 -29.45 -22.03 -6.55
CA GLU A 233 -29.63 -21.91 -5.10
C GLU A 233 -30.36 -20.61 -4.69
N SER A 234 -30.30 -19.55 -5.51
CA SER A 234 -31.08 -18.31 -5.32
C SER A 234 -32.48 -18.35 -5.98
N GLY A 235 -32.91 -19.50 -6.49
CA GLY A 235 -34.24 -19.70 -7.06
C GLY A 235 -34.38 -19.37 -8.55
N ALA A 236 -33.28 -19.24 -9.29
CA ALA A 236 -33.31 -19.07 -10.75
C ALA A 236 -34.00 -20.24 -11.45
N SER A 237 -34.72 -19.95 -12.54
CA SER A 237 -35.35 -20.99 -13.36
C SER A 237 -34.32 -21.89 -14.04
N ALA A 238 -34.72 -23.10 -14.43
CA ALA A 238 -33.82 -24.04 -15.11
C ALA A 238 -33.28 -23.46 -16.43
N GLU A 239 -34.09 -22.66 -17.14
CA GLU A 239 -33.70 -21.97 -18.37
C GLU A 239 -32.59 -20.95 -18.11
N LEU A 240 -32.75 -20.11 -17.07
CA LEU A 240 -31.76 -19.10 -16.69
C LEU A 240 -30.45 -19.75 -16.23
N VAL A 241 -30.53 -20.84 -15.46
CA VAL A 241 -29.35 -21.60 -15.02
C VAL A 241 -28.57 -22.15 -16.21
N GLU A 242 -29.25 -22.63 -17.26
CA GLU A 242 -28.59 -23.12 -18.47
C GLU A 242 -27.97 -21.99 -19.29
N GLU A 243 -28.64 -20.84 -19.38
CA GLU A 243 -28.11 -19.64 -20.04
C GLU A 243 -26.82 -19.16 -19.36
N ILE A 244 -26.76 -19.18 -18.03
CA ILE A 244 -25.58 -18.79 -17.25
C ILE A 244 -24.36 -19.67 -17.57
N LYS A 245 -24.54 -20.96 -17.82
CA LYS A 245 -23.43 -21.87 -18.19
C LYS A 245 -22.80 -21.49 -19.53
N GLY A 246 -23.58 -20.89 -20.44
CA GLY A 246 -23.14 -20.40 -21.74
C GLY A 246 -22.60 -18.97 -21.73
N ALA A 247 -22.54 -18.30 -20.58
CA ALA A 247 -22.08 -16.92 -20.49
C ALA A 247 -20.58 -16.77 -20.78
N ASN A 248 -20.20 -15.59 -21.26
CA ASN A 248 -18.80 -15.25 -21.58
C ASN A 248 -18.08 -14.54 -20.44
N THR A 249 -18.83 -13.85 -19.56
CA THR A 249 -18.24 -13.10 -18.44
C THR A 249 -19.09 -13.23 -17.18
N ALA A 250 -18.45 -13.11 -16.01
CA ALA A 250 -19.18 -13.08 -14.74
C ALA A 250 -20.10 -11.86 -14.62
N SER A 251 -19.78 -10.74 -15.28
CA SER A 251 -20.68 -9.57 -15.32
C SER A 251 -21.96 -9.88 -16.08
N GLN A 252 -21.87 -10.55 -17.23
CA GLN A 252 -23.04 -11.01 -17.99
C GLN A 252 -23.95 -11.88 -17.11
N VAL A 253 -23.38 -12.78 -16.30
CA VAL A 253 -24.15 -13.58 -15.34
C VAL A 253 -24.88 -12.69 -14.32
N GLY A 254 -24.20 -11.69 -13.77
CA GLY A 254 -24.84 -10.74 -12.85
C GLY A 254 -25.97 -9.93 -13.49
N ASP A 255 -25.80 -9.51 -14.75
CA ASP A 255 -26.83 -8.79 -15.50
C ASP A 255 -28.05 -9.67 -15.77
N LEU A 256 -27.85 -10.93 -16.15
CA LEU A 256 -28.92 -11.92 -16.34
C LEU A 256 -29.73 -12.11 -15.05
N MET A 257 -29.05 -12.33 -13.91
CA MET A 257 -29.71 -12.50 -12.62
C MET A 257 -30.54 -11.26 -12.23
N THR A 258 -29.98 -10.06 -12.41
CA THR A 258 -30.65 -8.80 -12.08
C THR A 258 -31.89 -8.59 -12.96
N GLN A 259 -31.79 -8.86 -14.26
CA GLN A 259 -32.91 -8.72 -15.21
C GLN A 259 -34.04 -9.70 -14.91
N SER A 260 -33.71 -10.87 -14.37
CA SER A 260 -34.68 -11.89 -13.96
C SER A 260 -35.23 -11.69 -12.53
N GLY A 261 -34.83 -10.63 -11.83
CA GLY A 261 -35.35 -10.27 -10.51
C GLY A 261 -34.74 -11.02 -9.33
N HIS A 262 -33.53 -11.56 -9.50
CA HIS A 262 -32.73 -12.18 -8.43
C HIS A 262 -31.66 -11.23 -7.86
#